data_AF-A0A5A8F252-F1
#
_entry.id   AF-A0A5A8F252-F1
#
_cell.length_a   1.000
_cell.length_b   1.000
_cell.length_c   1.000
_cell.angle_alpha   90.00
_cell.angle_beta   90.00
_cell.angle_gamma   90.00
#
_symmetry.space_group_name_H-M   'P 1'
#
loop_
_entity.id
_entity.type
_entity.pdbx_description
1 polymer ?
#
loop_
_entity_poly.entity_id
_entity_poly.type
_entity_poly.pdbx_seq_one_letter_code
_entity_poly.pdbx_strand_id
1 'polypeptide(L)'
;MYKYQKVVGIDVSKLNLSISVYDGKKYSFYEVSNNTNLFKKDFFDKERLDLSTTLFIMENTGVYHLKLATYLVKELGCIVSVVNPLAIKNFIGIDLNRLKTDKADSKKIAEFGYIYGDKYLFSPTDELSEKIELTLNMIDDFYNQINTLSNQLESLMQRYYKFPEIIKSYKSMIKTYQRKIREAEKELERLIKKNFKVEYELLRSIPGAGLKFCSLVIGKLKCFKNFDKAKQVSSYIGICPSPYESGSSIKGRGKISKRGNTYMRKILFMCSLSACKHNRSCRTLYYRLIASGKPKKLALIAVANKLIRQAFGILKSGKPYDPDYHAGLTHSAKNA
;
A
#
# COMPACT_ATOMS: atom_id res chain seq x y z
N MET A 1 9.79 -24.95 20.46
CA MET A 1 10.47 -25.53 19.28
C MET A 1 10.41 -24.47 18.19
N TYR A 2 11.55 -24.03 17.65
CA TYR A 2 11.56 -23.04 16.57
C TYR A 2 10.95 -23.68 15.31
N LYS A 3 10.10 -22.93 14.60
CA LYS A 3 9.32 -23.44 13.47
C LYS A 3 10.17 -23.76 12.24
N TYR A 4 11.29 -23.08 12.07
CA TYR A 4 12.20 -23.22 10.94
C TYR A 4 13.50 -23.88 11.37
N GLN A 5 14.00 -24.82 10.57
CA GLN A 5 15.30 -25.46 10.76
C GLN A 5 16.43 -24.55 10.27
N LYS A 6 16.20 -23.81 9.18
CA LYS A 6 17.13 -22.83 8.64
C LYS A 6 16.44 -21.50 8.38
N VAL A 7 17.16 -20.41 8.59
CA VAL A 7 16.74 -19.06 8.21
C VAL A 7 17.83 -18.42 7.36
N VAL A 8 17.44 -17.98 6.18
CA VAL A 8 18.31 -17.31 5.20
C VAL A 8 18.02 -15.81 5.27
N GLY A 9 18.86 -15.07 5.97
CA GLY A 9 18.81 -13.61 6.01
C GLY A 9 19.51 -13.01 4.81
N ILE A 10 18.79 -12.17 4.06
CA ILE A 10 19.29 -11.53 2.83
C ILE A 10 19.22 -10.02 3.01
N ASP A 11 20.38 -9.38 2.98
CA ASP A 11 20.46 -7.94 2.76
C ASP A 11 20.55 -7.67 1.26
N VAL A 12 19.62 -6.86 0.75
CA VAL A 12 19.40 -6.67 -0.68
C VAL A 12 19.88 -5.28 -1.09
N SER A 13 20.97 -5.24 -1.85
CA SER A 13 21.44 -4.02 -2.51
C SER A 13 21.06 -4.01 -3.99
N LYS A 14 21.36 -2.89 -4.68
CA LYS A 14 21.10 -2.76 -6.11
C LYS A 14 21.85 -3.81 -6.96
N LEU A 15 23.11 -4.09 -6.60
CA LEU A 15 24.01 -4.92 -7.42
C LEU A 15 24.28 -6.29 -6.81
N ASN A 16 24.29 -6.40 -5.48
CA ASN A 16 24.69 -7.59 -4.74
C ASN A 16 23.63 -8.01 -3.70
N LEU A 17 23.68 -9.27 -3.30
CA LEU A 17 22.91 -9.89 -2.24
C LEU A 17 23.89 -10.46 -1.21
N SER A 18 23.80 -9.98 0.02
CA SER A 18 24.56 -10.49 1.16
C SER A 18 23.69 -11.47 1.91
N ILE A 19 24.09 -12.73 1.96
CA ILE A 19 23.26 -13.84 2.40
C ILE A 19 23.90 -14.51 3.60
N SER A 20 23.16 -14.61 4.70
CA SER A 20 23.54 -15.38 5.88
C SER A 20 22.54 -16.51 6.12
N VAL A 21 23.03 -17.74 6.15
CA VAL A 21 22.23 -18.93 6.50
C VAL A 21 22.47 -19.26 7.96
N TYR A 22 21.41 -19.34 8.75
CA TYR A 22 21.45 -19.67 10.16
C TYR A 22 20.63 -20.93 10.47
N ASP A 23 21.23 -21.91 11.14
CA ASP A 23 20.58 -23.18 11.52
C ASP A 23 20.19 -23.25 13.02
N GLY A 24 20.28 -22.13 13.75
CA GLY A 24 20.11 -22.08 15.20
C GLY A 24 21.42 -22.20 15.99
N LYS A 25 22.53 -22.57 15.36
CA LYS A 25 23.85 -22.72 16.00
C LYS A 25 24.99 -22.07 15.21
N LYS A 26 25.05 -22.32 13.91
CA LYS A 26 26.12 -21.90 12.99
C LYS A 26 25.60 -20.97 11.91
N TYR A 27 26.53 -20.18 11.35
CA TYR A 27 26.27 -19.30 10.23
C TYR A 27 27.16 -19.64 9.04
N SER A 28 26.58 -19.63 7.85
CA SER A 28 27.31 -19.58 6.57
C SER A 28 27.01 -18.26 5.89
N PHE A 29 28.01 -17.66 5.23
CA PHE A 29 27.88 -16.39 4.53
C PHE A 29 28.20 -16.55 3.05
N TYR A 30 27.40 -15.90 2.21
CA TYR A 30 27.57 -15.85 0.77
C TYR A 30 27.34 -14.42 0.27
N GLU A 31 28.04 -14.05 -0.79
CA GLU A 31 27.78 -12.83 -1.54
C GLU A 31 27.62 -13.19 -3.00
N VAL A 32 26.50 -12.77 -3.59
CA VAL A 32 26.17 -13.05 -4.99
C VAL A 32 25.58 -11.81 -5.65
N SER A 33 25.63 -11.74 -6.98
CA SER A 33 24.98 -10.64 -7.71
C SER A 33 23.46 -10.67 -7.53
N ASN A 34 22.82 -9.50 -7.50
CA ASN A 34 21.37 -9.32 -7.49
C ASN A 34 20.77 -9.64 -8.87
N ASN A 35 20.80 -10.92 -9.19
CA ASN A 35 20.25 -11.52 -10.38
C ASN A 35 19.68 -12.89 -10.01
N THR A 36 18.42 -13.16 -10.36
CA THR A 36 17.72 -14.39 -9.96
C THR A 36 18.40 -15.66 -10.46
N ASN A 37 19.01 -15.63 -11.65
CA ASN A 37 19.71 -16.78 -12.21
C ASN A 37 21.04 -17.04 -11.49
N LEU A 38 21.80 -15.97 -11.19
CA LEU A 38 23.04 -16.08 -10.43
C LEU A 38 22.77 -16.45 -8.98
N PHE A 39 21.75 -15.88 -8.34
CA PHE A 39 21.30 -16.30 -7.01
C PHE A 39 21.00 -17.80 -6.98
N LYS A 40 20.27 -18.31 -7.99
CA LYS A 40 19.96 -19.74 -8.06
C LYS A 40 21.23 -20.57 -8.20
N LYS A 41 22.05 -20.29 -9.20
CA LYS A 41 23.26 -21.05 -9.53
C LYS A 41 24.34 -20.97 -8.43
N ASP A 42 24.58 -19.79 -7.89
CA ASP A 42 25.75 -19.49 -7.06
C ASP A 42 25.48 -19.66 -5.57
N PHE A 43 24.22 -19.68 -5.15
CA PHE A 43 23.80 -19.91 -3.76
C PHE A 43 22.78 -21.05 -3.63
N PHE A 44 21.60 -20.91 -4.24
CA PHE A 44 20.46 -21.78 -3.95
C PHE A 44 20.72 -23.26 -4.28
N ASP A 45 21.29 -23.54 -5.44
CA ASP A 45 21.56 -24.90 -5.91
C ASP A 45 22.76 -25.55 -5.18
N LYS A 46 23.64 -24.74 -4.56
CA LYS A 46 24.82 -25.22 -3.81
C LYS A 46 24.51 -25.47 -2.34
N GLU A 47 23.59 -24.72 -1.76
CA GLU A 47 23.20 -24.85 -0.36
C GLU A 47 22.12 -25.93 -0.22
N ARG A 48 22.34 -26.91 0.65
CA ARG A 48 21.34 -27.94 0.93
C ARG A 48 20.22 -27.38 1.81
N LEU A 49 19.14 -26.94 1.18
CA LEU A 49 17.96 -26.36 1.83
C LEU A 49 16.77 -27.31 1.75
N ASP A 50 16.09 -27.52 2.88
CA ASP A 50 14.73 -28.09 2.90
C ASP A 50 13.73 -26.93 2.86
N LEU A 51 13.05 -26.76 1.74
CA LEU A 51 12.16 -25.63 1.49
C LEU A 51 10.93 -25.62 2.40
N SER A 52 10.53 -26.78 2.94
CA SER A 52 9.41 -26.87 3.87
C SER A 52 9.73 -26.32 5.26
N THR A 53 11.03 -26.26 5.61
CA THR A 53 11.52 -25.83 6.92
C THR A 53 12.52 -24.67 6.86
N THR A 54 12.74 -24.10 5.67
CA THR A 54 13.62 -22.95 5.45
C THR A 54 12.82 -21.67 5.25
N LEU A 55 13.10 -20.65 6.08
CA LEU A 55 12.58 -19.31 5.89
C LEU A 55 13.61 -18.41 5.21
N PHE A 56 13.22 -17.75 4.13
CA PHE A 56 13.97 -16.65 3.56
C PHE A 56 13.45 -15.33 4.12
N ILE A 57 14.34 -14.44 4.55
CA ILE A 57 13.94 -13.17 5.15
C ILE A 57 14.80 -12.03 4.65
N MET A 58 14.15 -10.91 4.31
CA MET A 58 14.81 -9.71 3.79
C MET A 58 14.11 -8.43 4.25
N GLU A 59 14.86 -7.33 4.21
CA GLU A 59 14.36 -5.99 4.52
C GLU A 59 13.74 -5.32 3.27
N ASN A 60 12.70 -4.49 3.45
CA ASN A 60 12.11 -3.72 2.34
C ASN A 60 12.75 -2.34 2.10
N THR A 61 14.08 -2.29 2.00
CA THR A 61 14.88 -1.11 1.62
C THR A 61 14.74 -0.79 0.13
N GLY A 62 13.65 -0.12 -0.24
CA GLY A 62 13.38 0.26 -1.63
C GLY A 62 12.78 -0.89 -2.44
N VAL A 63 12.95 -0.88 -3.77
CA VAL A 63 12.25 -1.81 -4.69
C VAL A 63 13.03 -3.08 -5.03
N TYR A 64 14.33 -3.14 -4.71
CA TYR A 64 15.23 -4.20 -5.20
C TYR A 64 14.90 -5.59 -4.65
N HIS A 65 14.37 -5.67 -3.43
CA HIS A 65 13.95 -6.93 -2.81
C HIS A 65 12.78 -7.61 -3.54
N LEU A 66 11.90 -6.83 -4.19
CA LEU A 66 10.63 -7.32 -4.72
C LEU A 66 10.80 -8.40 -5.77
N LYS A 67 11.79 -8.24 -6.67
CA LYS A 67 12.10 -9.22 -7.72
C LYS A 67 12.53 -10.55 -7.12
N LEU A 68 13.48 -10.52 -6.17
CA LEU A 68 13.99 -11.73 -5.52
C LEU A 68 12.92 -12.41 -4.67
N ALA A 69 12.17 -11.64 -3.86
CA ALA A 69 11.08 -12.17 -3.03
C ALA A 69 10.00 -12.85 -3.88
N THR A 70 9.60 -12.23 -4.99
CA THR A 70 8.60 -12.80 -5.90
C THR A 70 9.11 -14.06 -6.59
N TYR A 71 10.37 -14.06 -7.04
CA TYR A 71 11.01 -15.23 -7.65
C TYR A 71 11.07 -16.41 -6.67
N LEU A 72 11.52 -16.19 -5.44
CA LEU A 72 11.59 -17.20 -4.40
C LEU A 72 10.22 -17.85 -4.13
N VAL A 73 9.15 -17.06 -4.06
CA VAL A 73 7.80 -17.61 -3.81
C VAL A 73 7.22 -18.29 -5.05
N LYS A 74 7.21 -17.62 -6.21
CA LYS A 74 6.50 -18.11 -7.41
C LYS A 74 7.23 -19.22 -8.16
N GLU A 75 8.55 -19.12 -8.30
CA GLU A 75 9.34 -20.05 -9.11
C GLU A 75 9.96 -21.17 -8.27
N LEU A 76 10.33 -20.88 -7.01
CA LEU A 76 11.03 -21.82 -6.14
C LEU A 76 10.17 -22.37 -5.00
N GLY A 77 8.96 -21.84 -4.79
CA GLY A 77 8.03 -22.34 -3.75
C GLY A 77 8.51 -22.09 -2.31
N CYS A 78 9.40 -21.11 -2.10
CA CYS A 78 10.00 -20.85 -0.80
C CYS A 78 9.06 -20.09 0.15
N ILE A 79 9.25 -20.30 1.45
CA ILE A 79 8.65 -19.45 2.49
C ILE A 79 9.49 -18.18 2.61
N VAL A 80 8.88 -17.02 2.37
CA VAL A 80 9.57 -15.72 2.37
C VAL A 80 8.90 -14.77 3.35
N SER A 81 9.70 -14.02 4.10
CA SER A 81 9.26 -12.88 4.91
C SER A 81 9.95 -11.60 4.46
N VAL A 82 9.17 -10.52 4.38
CA VAL A 82 9.68 -9.19 4.01
C VAL A 82 9.35 -8.22 5.13
N VAL A 83 10.38 -7.65 5.74
CA VAL A 83 10.27 -6.90 7.00
C VAL A 83 10.55 -5.42 6.79
N ASN A 84 9.86 -4.58 7.56
CA ASN A 84 10.13 -3.15 7.57
C ASN A 84 11.50 -2.85 8.21
N PRO A 85 12.35 -2.01 7.60
CA PRO A 85 13.59 -1.46 8.15
C PRO A 85 13.53 -1.08 9.62
N LEU A 86 12.44 -0.42 10.03
CA LEU A 86 12.26 0.04 11.41
C LEU A 86 12.13 -1.12 12.40
N ALA A 87 11.52 -2.23 11.99
CA ALA A 87 11.37 -3.40 12.86
C ALA A 87 12.72 -4.09 13.08
N ILE A 88 13.51 -4.28 12.02
CA ILE A 88 14.89 -4.81 12.10
C ILE A 88 15.76 -3.85 12.92
N LYS A 89 15.71 -2.54 12.65
CA LYS A 89 16.47 -1.53 13.39
C LYS A 89 16.14 -1.52 14.89
N ASN A 90 14.86 -1.63 15.26
CA ASN A 90 14.45 -1.68 16.66
C ASN A 90 14.92 -2.97 17.36
N PHE A 91 14.98 -4.09 16.63
CA PHE A 91 15.55 -5.33 17.14
C PHE A 91 17.06 -5.21 17.36
N ILE A 92 17.80 -4.67 16.37
CA ILE A 92 19.25 -4.46 16.46
C ILE A 92 19.61 -3.47 17.57
N GLY A 93 18.77 -2.45 17.83
CA GLY A 93 19.01 -1.46 18.87
C GLY A 93 19.04 -2.01 20.30
N ILE A 94 18.62 -3.27 20.51
CA ILE A 94 18.75 -4.00 21.77
C ILE A 94 20.21 -4.44 22.00
N ASP A 95 20.97 -4.63 20.92
CA ASP A 95 22.34 -5.13 20.94
C ASP A 95 23.34 -3.96 20.82
N LEU A 96 24.20 -3.78 21.83
CA LEU A 96 25.08 -2.61 21.97
C LEU A 96 26.28 -2.62 21.00
N ASN A 97 26.51 -3.73 20.29
CA ASN A 97 27.63 -3.88 19.35
C ASN A 97 27.31 -3.30 17.96
N ARG A 98 27.85 -2.10 17.71
CA ARG A 98 27.72 -1.35 16.44
C ARG A 98 28.86 -1.63 15.45
N LEU A 99 28.96 -2.86 14.96
CA LEU A 99 29.70 -3.14 13.72
C LEU A 99 28.70 -3.17 12.56
N LYS A 100 28.90 -2.27 11.58
CA LYS A 100 28.04 -2.09 10.40
C LYS A 100 28.76 -2.64 9.18
N THR A 101 28.49 -3.89 8.84
CA THR A 101 29.00 -4.58 7.65
C THR A 101 27.86 -5.38 7.02
N ASP A 102 27.88 -5.57 5.70
CA ASP A 102 26.80 -6.28 4.98
C ASP A 102 26.63 -7.73 5.47
N LYS A 103 27.73 -8.36 5.89
CA LYS A 103 27.73 -9.66 6.58
C LYS A 103 27.04 -9.59 7.94
N ALA A 104 27.32 -8.57 8.75
CA ALA A 104 26.66 -8.40 10.05
C ALA A 104 25.17 -8.09 9.89
N ASP A 105 24.79 -7.33 8.86
CA ASP A 105 23.40 -6.94 8.60
C ASP A 105 22.55 -8.14 8.13
N SER A 106 23.03 -8.92 7.15
CA SER A 106 22.37 -10.17 6.74
C SER A 106 22.25 -11.20 7.88
N LYS A 107 23.26 -11.27 8.75
CA LYS A 107 23.23 -12.13 9.95
C LYS A 107 22.12 -11.72 10.93
N LYS A 108 22.02 -10.43 11.24
CA LYS A 108 20.99 -9.87 12.12
C LYS A 108 19.59 -10.07 11.54
N ILE A 109 19.45 -9.97 10.22
CA ILE A 109 18.20 -10.27 9.51
C ILE A 109 17.81 -11.75 9.69
N ALA A 110 18.77 -12.68 9.59
CA ALA A 110 18.52 -14.10 9.83
C ALA A 110 18.09 -14.39 11.28
N GLU A 111 18.76 -13.77 12.26
CA GLU A 111 18.43 -13.88 13.69
C GLU A 111 17.02 -13.35 13.98
N PHE A 112 16.66 -12.19 13.42
CA PHE A 112 15.31 -11.66 13.53
C PHE A 112 14.28 -12.64 12.96
N GLY A 113 14.56 -13.23 11.81
CA GLY A 113 13.67 -14.20 11.16
C GLY A 113 13.48 -15.48 11.96
N TYR A 114 14.52 -15.94 12.65
CA TYR A 114 14.46 -17.12 13.50
C TYR A 114 13.46 -16.98 14.65
N ILE A 115 13.28 -15.75 15.17
CA ILE A 115 12.39 -15.46 16.29
C ILE A 115 11.01 -14.97 15.81
N TYR A 116 10.98 -14.08 14.81
CA TYR A 116 9.78 -13.30 14.45
C TYR A 116 9.31 -13.48 13.01
N GLY A 117 10.01 -14.29 12.20
CA GLY A 117 9.81 -14.38 10.76
C GLY A 117 8.37 -14.64 10.34
N ASP A 118 7.64 -15.47 11.07
CA ASP A 118 6.23 -15.82 10.81
C ASP A 118 5.27 -14.64 10.77
N LYS A 119 5.60 -13.54 11.46
CA LYS A 119 4.72 -12.37 11.54
C LYS A 119 4.73 -11.53 10.25
N TYR A 120 5.66 -11.82 9.33
CA TYR A 120 5.95 -10.96 8.18
C TYR A 120 5.98 -11.73 6.85
N LEU A 121 5.23 -12.83 6.75
CA LEU A 121 5.14 -13.63 5.54
C LEU A 121 4.75 -12.77 4.34
N PHE A 122 5.57 -12.87 3.30
CA PHE A 122 5.41 -12.18 2.04
C PHE A 122 4.52 -12.99 1.10
N SER A 123 3.51 -12.34 0.55
CA SER A 123 2.65 -12.90 -0.49
C SER A 123 2.74 -12.01 -1.72
N PRO A 124 3.34 -12.49 -2.83
CA PRO A 124 3.47 -11.68 -4.03
C PRO A 124 2.10 -11.34 -4.59
N THR A 125 2.00 -10.17 -5.20
CA THR A 125 0.81 -9.78 -5.93
C THR A 125 0.75 -10.57 -7.25
N ASP A 126 -0.47 -10.90 -7.69
CA ASP A 126 -0.68 -11.50 -9.01
C ASP A 126 -0.43 -10.45 -10.11
N GLU A 127 -0.11 -10.91 -11.31
CA GLU A 127 0.28 -10.04 -12.43
C GLU A 127 -0.80 -9.00 -12.76
N LEU A 128 -2.07 -9.39 -12.70
CA LEU A 128 -3.18 -8.51 -13.02
C LEU A 128 -3.33 -7.40 -11.97
N SER A 129 -3.33 -7.74 -10.68
CA SER A 129 -3.40 -6.77 -9.59
C SER A 129 -2.20 -5.81 -9.62
N GLU A 130 -1.00 -6.31 -9.92
CA GLU A 130 0.21 -5.48 -10.06
C GLU A 130 0.08 -4.53 -11.25
N LYS A 131 -0.38 -5.01 -12.41
CA LYS A 131 -0.64 -4.18 -13.59
C LYS A 131 -1.65 -3.06 -13.30
N ILE A 132 -2.72 -3.36 -12.57
CA ILE A 132 -3.73 -2.36 -12.13
C ILE A 132 -3.07 -1.31 -11.23
N GLU A 133 -2.28 -1.75 -10.24
CA GLU A 133 -1.57 -0.86 -9.32
C GLU A 133 -0.57 0.06 -10.05
N LEU A 134 0.25 -0.49 -10.93
CA LEU A 134 1.25 0.27 -11.69
C LEU A 134 0.58 1.26 -12.64
N THR A 135 -0.52 0.87 -13.28
CA THR A 135 -1.32 1.77 -14.13
C THR A 135 -1.88 2.95 -13.33
N LEU A 136 -2.37 2.71 -12.11
CA LEU A 136 -2.84 3.77 -11.21
C LEU A 136 -1.71 4.72 -10.79
N ASN A 137 -0.54 4.19 -10.45
CA ASN A 137 0.61 5.02 -10.08
C ASN A 137 1.05 5.89 -11.28
N MET A 138 1.14 5.30 -12.48
CA MET A 138 1.47 6.01 -13.72
C MET A 138 0.49 7.16 -14.01
N ILE A 139 -0.81 6.94 -13.80
CA ILE A 139 -1.82 8.01 -13.94
C ILE A 139 -1.53 9.17 -12.97
N ASP A 140 -1.19 8.88 -11.70
CA ASP A 140 -0.83 9.92 -10.73
C ASP A 140 0.42 10.68 -11.11
N ASP A 141 1.44 9.96 -11.59
CA ASP A 141 2.69 10.56 -12.06
C ASP A 141 2.41 11.55 -13.19
N PHE A 142 1.58 11.18 -14.17
CA PHE A 142 1.18 12.10 -15.24
C PHE A 142 0.39 13.31 -14.73
N TYR A 143 -0.48 13.15 -13.73
CA TYR A 143 -1.14 14.31 -13.10
C TYR A 143 -0.14 15.23 -12.40
N ASN A 144 0.84 14.66 -11.69
CA ASN A 144 1.87 15.44 -11.02
C ASN A 144 2.72 16.20 -12.05
N GLN A 145 3.04 15.57 -13.19
CA GLN A 145 3.74 16.26 -14.30
C GLN A 145 2.91 17.38 -14.91
N ILE A 146 1.60 17.17 -15.11
CA ILE A 146 0.69 18.25 -15.57
C ILE A 146 0.72 19.42 -14.60
N ASN A 147 0.62 19.18 -13.29
CA ASN A 147 0.64 20.24 -12.29
C ASN A 147 1.97 21.02 -12.31
N THR A 148 3.10 20.32 -12.40
CA THR A 148 4.43 20.95 -12.51
C THR A 148 4.51 21.84 -13.74
N LEU A 149 4.12 21.32 -14.91
CA LEU A 149 4.13 22.06 -16.17
C LEU A 149 3.15 23.24 -16.17
N SER A 150 1.98 23.09 -15.54
CA SER A 150 0.99 24.16 -15.39
C SER A 150 1.51 25.29 -14.51
N ASN A 151 2.16 24.99 -13.39
CA ASN A 151 2.77 26.01 -12.52
C ASN A 151 3.92 26.75 -13.24
N GLN A 152 4.74 26.02 -14.00
CA GLN A 152 5.80 26.61 -14.82
C GLN A 152 5.22 27.52 -15.91
N LEU A 153 4.15 27.07 -16.59
CA LEU A 153 3.44 27.86 -17.59
C LEU A 153 2.83 29.13 -16.99
N GLU A 154 2.22 29.03 -15.81
CA GLU A 154 1.68 30.19 -15.07
C GLU A 154 2.79 31.20 -14.74
N SER A 155 3.95 30.74 -14.27
CA SER A 155 5.11 31.61 -14.03
C SER A 155 5.60 32.31 -15.31
N LEU A 156 5.68 31.59 -16.45
CA LEU A 156 6.01 32.17 -17.74
C LEU A 156 4.98 33.23 -18.18
N MET A 157 3.71 33.03 -17.84
CA MET A 157 2.63 33.97 -18.11
C MET A 157 2.72 35.26 -17.28
N GLN A 158 3.56 35.34 -16.23
CA GLN A 158 3.79 36.57 -15.47
C GLN A 158 4.94 37.44 -16.02
N ARG A 159 5.76 36.91 -16.95
CA ARG A 159 6.91 37.66 -17.51
C ARG A 159 6.46 38.78 -18.47
N TYR A 160 7.22 39.88 -18.52
CA TYR A 160 6.95 40.98 -19.46
C TYR A 160 7.06 40.53 -20.92
N TYR A 161 8.21 39.96 -21.31
CA TYR A 161 8.41 39.39 -22.64
C TYR A 161 7.72 38.03 -22.78
N LYS A 162 7.03 37.84 -23.91
CA LYS A 162 6.34 36.59 -24.25
C LYS A 162 7.03 35.90 -25.42
N PHE A 163 7.25 34.60 -25.25
CA PHE A 163 7.84 33.71 -26.24
C PHE A 163 6.81 32.62 -26.59
N PRO A 164 5.98 32.81 -27.65
CA PRO A 164 4.88 31.92 -27.99
C PRO A 164 5.31 30.46 -28.21
N GLU A 165 6.48 30.23 -28.79
CA GLU A 165 7.08 28.92 -29.05
C GLU A 165 7.36 28.14 -27.75
N ILE A 166 7.86 28.83 -26.72
CA ILE A 166 8.08 28.24 -25.38
C ILE A 166 6.72 27.89 -24.77
N ILE A 167 5.76 28.82 -24.76
CA ILE A 167 4.41 28.60 -24.23
C ILE A 167 3.72 27.41 -24.93
N LYS A 168 3.86 27.32 -26.26
CA LYS A 168 3.30 26.24 -27.09
C LYS A 168 3.90 24.89 -26.71
N SER A 169 5.21 24.82 -26.43
CA SER A 169 5.87 23.58 -25.99
C SER A 169 5.28 23.04 -24.69
N TYR A 170 5.13 23.90 -23.65
CA TYR A 170 4.51 23.51 -22.38
C TYR A 170 3.06 23.05 -22.55
N LYS A 171 2.25 23.79 -23.31
CA LYS A 171 0.86 23.41 -23.61
C LYS A 171 0.78 22.06 -24.34
N SER A 172 1.70 21.79 -25.27
CA SER A 172 1.76 20.52 -26.01
C SER A 172 2.09 19.33 -25.09
N MET A 173 3.05 19.50 -24.18
CA MET A 173 3.39 18.48 -23.18
C MET A 173 2.20 18.19 -22.25
N ILE A 174 1.52 19.22 -21.74
CA ILE A 174 0.32 19.05 -20.92
C ILE A 174 -0.75 18.27 -21.68
N LYS A 175 -1.02 18.63 -22.94
CA LYS A 175 -2.00 17.93 -23.79
C LYS A 175 -1.61 16.46 -24.02
N THR A 176 -0.32 16.18 -24.16
CA THR A 176 0.21 14.81 -24.31
C THR A 176 -0.03 13.98 -23.06
N TYR A 177 0.28 14.49 -21.88
CA TYR A 177 0.00 13.78 -20.62
C TYR A 177 -1.50 13.59 -20.40
N GLN A 178 -2.33 14.59 -20.70
CA GLN A 178 -3.80 14.46 -20.63
C GLN A 178 -4.32 13.34 -21.53
N ARG A 179 -3.78 13.20 -22.76
CA ARG A 179 -4.14 12.10 -23.66
C ARG A 179 -3.72 10.75 -23.07
N LYS A 180 -2.48 10.61 -22.61
CA LYS A 180 -1.97 9.37 -21.99
C LYS A 180 -2.77 8.96 -20.76
N ILE A 181 -3.22 9.91 -19.95
CA ILE A 181 -4.12 9.63 -18.81
C ILE A 181 -5.43 9.01 -19.28
N ARG A 182 -6.09 9.58 -20.31
CA ARG A 182 -7.35 9.03 -20.84
C ARG A 182 -7.17 7.62 -21.41
N GLU A 183 -6.05 7.37 -22.10
CA GLU A 183 -5.72 6.05 -22.63
C GLU A 183 -5.53 5.04 -21.48
N ALA A 184 -4.77 5.41 -20.46
CA ALA A 184 -4.54 4.57 -19.28
C ALA A 184 -5.84 4.32 -18.48
N GLU A 185 -6.69 5.32 -18.31
CA GLU A 185 -7.99 5.17 -17.64
C GLU A 185 -8.92 4.21 -18.40
N LYS A 186 -8.96 4.30 -19.74
CA LYS A 186 -9.73 3.36 -20.57
C LYS A 186 -9.22 1.93 -20.45
N GLU A 187 -7.91 1.73 -20.51
CA GLU A 187 -7.31 0.40 -20.36
C GLU A 187 -7.58 -0.18 -18.96
N LEU A 188 -7.45 0.65 -17.93
CA LEU A 188 -7.74 0.27 -16.55
C LEU A 188 -9.19 -0.16 -16.38
N GLU A 189 -10.13 0.61 -16.93
CA GLU A 189 -11.55 0.26 -16.89
C GLU A 189 -11.84 -1.04 -17.65
N ARG A 190 -11.22 -1.25 -18.81
CA ARG A 190 -11.34 -2.49 -19.60
C ARG A 190 -10.85 -3.70 -18.81
N LEU A 191 -9.66 -3.61 -18.20
CA LEU A 191 -9.08 -4.68 -17.39
C LEU A 191 -9.96 -5.03 -16.19
N ILE A 192 -10.51 -4.03 -15.51
CA ILE A 192 -11.37 -4.22 -14.35
C ILE A 192 -12.70 -4.85 -14.77
N LYS A 193 -13.36 -4.33 -15.80
CA LYS A 193 -14.62 -4.89 -16.30
C LYS A 193 -14.48 -6.34 -16.79
N LYS A 194 -13.33 -6.69 -17.36
CA LYS A 194 -13.06 -8.05 -17.83
C LYS A 194 -12.90 -9.05 -16.68
N ASN A 195 -12.18 -8.68 -15.61
CA ASN A 195 -11.74 -9.63 -14.59
C ASN A 195 -12.47 -9.51 -13.24
N PHE A 196 -13.08 -8.36 -12.96
CA PHE A 196 -13.71 -8.01 -11.68
C PHE A 196 -15.08 -7.34 -11.90
N LYS A 197 -15.85 -7.84 -12.86
CA LYS A 197 -17.12 -7.22 -13.29
C LYS A 197 -18.08 -7.01 -12.12
N VAL A 198 -18.30 -8.06 -11.32
CA VAL A 198 -19.24 -8.05 -10.19
C VAL A 198 -18.80 -7.06 -9.12
N GLU A 199 -17.54 -7.13 -8.68
CA GLU A 199 -17.00 -6.22 -7.67
C GLU A 199 -17.00 -4.78 -8.16
N TYR A 200 -16.71 -4.56 -9.44
CA TYR A 200 -16.75 -3.23 -10.04
C TYR A 200 -18.17 -2.66 -10.08
N GLU A 201 -19.17 -3.43 -10.49
CA GLU A 201 -20.58 -3.00 -10.51
C GLU A 201 -21.08 -2.68 -9.09
N LEU A 202 -20.76 -3.53 -8.12
CA LEU A 202 -21.06 -3.30 -6.71
C LEU A 202 -20.40 -2.03 -6.19
N LEU A 203 -19.12 -1.79 -6.47
CA LEU A 203 -18.43 -0.57 -6.05
C LEU A 203 -18.98 0.68 -6.74
N ARG A 204 -19.30 0.60 -8.04
CA ARG A 204 -19.86 1.71 -8.82
C ARG A 204 -21.28 2.08 -8.39
N SER A 205 -22.02 1.17 -7.76
CA SER A 205 -23.32 1.47 -7.15
C SER A 205 -23.22 2.51 -6.03
N ILE A 206 -22.04 2.68 -5.40
CA ILE A 206 -21.83 3.65 -4.33
C ILE A 206 -21.70 5.06 -4.94
N PRO A 207 -22.58 6.03 -4.59
CA PRO A 207 -22.43 7.38 -5.08
C PRO A 207 -21.11 8.00 -4.60
N GLY A 208 -20.35 8.57 -5.53
CA GLY A 208 -19.00 9.11 -5.27
C GLY A 208 -17.85 8.12 -5.48
N ALA A 209 -18.12 6.83 -5.71
CA ALA A 209 -17.12 5.84 -6.08
C ALA A 209 -16.88 5.84 -7.61
N GLY A 210 -15.90 6.64 -8.06
CA GLY A 210 -15.47 6.67 -9.46
C GLY A 210 -14.50 5.53 -9.82
N LEU A 211 -14.04 5.50 -11.08
CA LEU A 211 -13.09 4.50 -11.59
C LEU A 211 -11.86 4.35 -10.68
N LYS A 212 -11.16 5.45 -10.37
CA LYS A 212 -9.94 5.44 -9.52
C LYS A 212 -10.18 4.83 -8.14
N PHE A 213 -11.34 5.09 -7.53
CA PHE A 213 -11.70 4.48 -6.24
C PHE A 213 -11.89 2.98 -6.40
N CYS A 214 -12.62 2.55 -7.43
CA CYS A 214 -12.87 1.14 -7.67
C CYS A 214 -11.55 0.40 -7.96
N SER A 215 -10.71 0.97 -8.83
CA SER A 215 -9.38 0.44 -9.14
C SER A 215 -8.47 0.36 -7.91
N LEU A 216 -8.53 1.37 -7.03
CA LEU A 216 -7.79 1.35 -5.75
C LEU A 216 -8.23 0.18 -4.87
N VAL A 217 -9.54 -0.04 -4.74
CA VAL A 217 -10.10 -1.12 -3.93
C VAL A 217 -9.76 -2.49 -4.52
N ILE A 218 -9.86 -2.63 -5.84
CA ILE A 218 -9.60 -3.89 -6.54
C ILE A 218 -8.11 -4.21 -6.56
N GLY A 219 -7.27 -3.33 -7.09
CA GLY A 219 -5.84 -3.59 -7.28
C GLY A 219 -5.01 -3.53 -6.00
N LYS A 220 -5.10 -2.42 -5.24
CA LYS A 220 -4.26 -2.24 -4.04
C LYS A 220 -4.83 -2.89 -2.79
N LEU A 221 -6.15 -2.91 -2.64
CA LEU A 221 -6.81 -3.50 -1.46
C LEU A 221 -7.32 -4.93 -1.71
N LYS A 222 -7.10 -5.49 -2.91
CA LYS A 222 -7.43 -6.87 -3.28
C LYS A 222 -8.88 -7.24 -2.94
N CYS A 223 -9.83 -6.34 -3.23
CA CYS A 223 -11.25 -6.50 -2.87
C CYS A 223 -11.50 -6.78 -1.37
N PHE A 224 -10.59 -6.32 -0.51
CA PHE A 224 -10.58 -6.57 0.93
C PHE A 224 -10.44 -8.04 1.35
N LYS A 225 -9.94 -8.92 0.48
CA LYS A 225 -9.76 -10.36 0.79
C LYS A 225 -8.85 -10.58 2.01
N ASN A 226 -7.86 -9.72 2.21
CA ASN A 226 -6.90 -9.81 3.31
C ASN A 226 -7.38 -9.15 4.61
N PHE A 227 -8.66 -8.77 4.72
CA PHE A 227 -9.19 -8.05 5.86
C PHE A 227 -10.52 -8.66 6.35
N ASP A 228 -10.60 -8.88 7.65
CA ASP A 228 -11.81 -9.38 8.31
C ASP A 228 -12.74 -8.24 8.72
N LYS A 229 -12.15 -7.11 9.12
CA LYS A 229 -12.88 -5.96 9.67
C LYS A 229 -12.52 -4.69 8.90
N ALA A 230 -13.54 -3.89 8.57
CA ALA A 230 -13.35 -2.59 7.90
C ALA A 230 -12.39 -1.65 8.67
N LYS A 231 -12.30 -1.76 10.01
CA LYS A 231 -11.34 -0.99 10.82
C LYS A 231 -9.88 -1.31 10.47
N GLN A 232 -9.56 -2.56 10.14
CA GLN A 232 -8.21 -2.95 9.72
C GLN A 232 -7.83 -2.26 8.41
N VAL A 233 -8.76 -2.19 7.45
CA VAL A 233 -8.59 -1.47 6.19
C VAL A 233 -8.28 0.02 6.44
N SER A 234 -9.11 0.69 7.24
CA SER A 234 -8.91 2.12 7.54
C SER A 234 -7.57 2.39 8.25
N SER A 235 -7.12 1.45 9.09
CA SER A 235 -5.81 1.51 9.75
C SER A 235 -4.67 1.31 8.76
N TYR A 236 -4.77 0.32 7.87
CA TYR A 236 -3.79 0.01 6.83
C TYR A 236 -3.58 1.20 5.87
N ILE A 237 -4.66 1.85 5.45
CA ILE A 237 -4.60 3.06 4.61
C ILE A 237 -4.04 4.26 5.41
N GLY A 238 -4.17 4.26 6.74
CA GLY A 238 -3.73 5.34 7.61
C GLY A 238 -4.68 6.55 7.63
N ILE A 239 -5.98 6.32 7.40
CA ILE A 239 -7.03 7.37 7.47
C ILE A 239 -7.71 7.45 8.83
N CYS A 240 -7.46 6.48 9.73
CA CYS A 240 -7.86 6.58 11.12
C CYS A 240 -6.93 7.51 11.91
N PRO A 241 -7.46 8.38 12.79
CA PRO A 241 -6.63 9.09 13.75
C PRO A 241 -5.98 8.08 14.69
N SER A 242 -4.67 8.21 14.91
CA SER A 242 -4.00 7.46 15.97
C SER A 242 -4.26 8.19 17.28
N PRO A 243 -4.77 7.52 18.33
CA PRO A 243 -4.73 8.09 19.66
C PRO A 243 -3.26 8.36 20.02
N TYR A 244 -3.01 9.53 20.60
CA TYR A 244 -1.74 9.86 21.25
C TYR A 244 -2.07 10.00 22.72
N GLU A 245 -2.06 8.87 23.42
CA GLU A 245 -2.27 8.81 24.87
C GLU A 245 -0.96 8.34 25.50
N SER A 246 -0.26 9.26 26.15
CA SER A 246 0.85 8.95 27.05
C SER A 246 0.44 9.40 28.45
N GLY A 247 0.08 8.43 29.30
CA GLY A 247 -0.37 8.67 30.68
C GLY A 247 -1.77 9.28 30.81
N SER A 248 -2.20 9.52 32.06
CA SER A 248 -3.52 10.02 32.44
C SER A 248 -3.80 11.49 32.06
N SER A 249 -2.79 12.23 31.60
CA SER A 249 -2.85 13.71 31.56
C SER A 249 -2.60 14.33 30.18
N ILE A 250 -2.38 13.54 29.11
CA ILE A 250 -2.15 14.09 27.76
C ILE A 250 -3.19 13.52 26.77
N LYS A 251 -4.33 14.22 26.64
CA LYS A 251 -5.33 13.99 25.58
C LYS A 251 -5.01 14.85 24.35
N GLY A 252 -3.89 14.57 23.69
CA GLY A 252 -3.53 15.25 22.45
C GLY A 252 -4.56 15.00 21.33
N ARG A 253 -4.82 15.98 20.46
CA ARG A 253 -5.67 15.77 19.27
C ARG A 253 -5.01 14.71 18.37
N GLY A 254 -5.61 13.53 18.26
CA GLY A 254 -5.10 12.44 17.43
C GLY A 254 -4.88 12.88 15.98
N LYS A 255 -3.67 12.67 15.46
CA LYS A 255 -3.31 12.93 14.06
C LYS A 255 -3.52 11.65 13.23
N ILE A 256 -3.80 11.80 11.95
CA ILE A 256 -3.78 10.64 11.03
C ILE A 256 -2.38 10.01 11.01
N SER A 257 -2.34 8.69 10.96
CA SER A 257 -1.08 7.97 10.84
C SER A 257 -0.41 8.28 9.50
N LYS A 258 0.84 8.77 9.53
CA LYS A 258 1.66 8.93 8.32
C LYS A 258 2.15 7.59 7.75
N ARG A 259 1.99 6.49 8.48
CA ARG A 259 2.49 5.15 8.09
C ARG A 259 1.76 4.53 6.89
N GLY A 260 0.52 4.96 6.61
CA GLY A 260 -0.24 4.48 5.45
C GLY A 260 0.21 5.10 4.12
N ASN A 261 -0.16 4.47 3.00
CA ASN A 261 0.25 4.89 1.66
C ASN A 261 -0.35 6.27 1.28
N THR A 262 0.53 7.23 0.98
CA THR A 262 0.15 8.63 0.66
C THR A 262 -0.76 8.73 -0.56
N TYR A 263 -0.51 7.92 -1.60
CA TYR A 263 -1.30 7.94 -2.82
C TYR A 263 -2.74 7.45 -2.57
N MET A 264 -2.90 6.39 -1.77
CA MET A 264 -4.24 5.91 -1.37
C MET A 264 -5.01 6.99 -0.62
N ARG A 265 -4.36 7.70 0.31
CA ARG A 265 -4.99 8.83 1.03
C ARG A 265 -5.39 9.96 0.09
N LYS A 266 -4.57 10.28 -0.92
CA LYS A 266 -4.86 11.31 -1.94
C LYS A 266 -6.12 10.96 -2.74
N ILE A 267 -6.20 9.73 -3.28
CA ILE A 267 -7.39 9.26 -4.01
C ILE A 267 -8.63 9.37 -3.13
N LEU A 268 -8.58 8.83 -1.91
CA LEU A 268 -9.72 8.83 -1.00
C LEU A 268 -10.17 10.22 -0.59
N PHE A 269 -9.22 11.14 -0.40
CA PHE A 269 -9.54 12.54 -0.17
C PHE A 269 -10.30 13.14 -1.35
N MET A 270 -9.85 12.90 -2.59
CA MET A 270 -10.57 13.37 -3.78
C MET A 270 -11.96 12.74 -3.93
N CYS A 271 -12.09 11.44 -3.63
CA CYS A 271 -13.38 10.76 -3.62
C CYS A 271 -14.32 11.32 -2.54
N SER A 272 -13.79 11.75 -1.39
CA SER A 272 -14.60 12.36 -0.34
C SER A 272 -15.29 13.65 -0.80
N LEU A 273 -14.63 14.46 -1.63
CA LEU A 273 -15.23 15.67 -2.20
C LEU A 273 -16.44 15.35 -3.09
N SER A 274 -16.32 14.29 -3.91
CA SER A 274 -17.42 13.80 -4.75
C SER A 274 -18.53 13.18 -3.90
N ALA A 275 -18.17 12.35 -2.92
CA ALA A 275 -19.13 11.70 -2.01
C ALA A 275 -19.93 12.73 -1.19
N CYS A 276 -19.33 13.85 -0.77
CA CYS A 276 -20.07 14.93 -0.11
C CYS A 276 -21.19 15.53 -0.98
N LYS A 277 -21.06 15.49 -2.31
CA LYS A 277 -22.09 16.01 -3.22
C LYS A 277 -23.17 14.97 -3.49
N HIS A 278 -22.77 13.74 -3.81
CA HIS A 278 -23.66 12.73 -4.40
C HIS A 278 -24.15 11.65 -3.41
N ASN A 279 -23.46 11.43 -2.29
CA ASN A 279 -23.82 10.38 -1.32
C ASN A 279 -24.48 11.01 -0.08
N ARG A 280 -25.79 10.78 0.08
CA ARG A 280 -26.60 11.36 1.17
C ARG A 280 -25.98 11.09 2.54
N SER A 281 -25.59 9.84 2.80
CA SER A 281 -25.04 9.42 4.08
C SER A 281 -23.68 10.07 4.39
N CYS A 282 -22.84 10.26 3.38
CA CYS A 282 -21.57 10.98 3.48
C CYS A 282 -21.76 12.48 3.65
N ARG A 283 -22.69 13.08 2.90
CA ARG A 283 -23.06 14.50 3.00
C ARG A 283 -23.58 14.85 4.39
N THR A 284 -24.48 14.05 4.95
CA THR A 284 -24.99 14.22 6.31
C THR A 284 -23.87 14.14 7.34
N LEU A 285 -22.94 13.19 7.21
CA LEU A 285 -21.77 13.10 8.09
C LEU A 285 -20.91 14.36 8.02
N TYR A 286 -20.63 14.85 6.81
CA TYR A 286 -19.82 16.05 6.60
C TYR A 286 -20.43 17.26 7.29
N TYR A 287 -21.69 17.60 6.99
CA TYR A 287 -22.34 18.78 7.56
C TYR A 287 -22.50 18.68 9.07
N ARG A 288 -22.83 17.49 9.62
CA ARG A 288 -22.87 17.29 11.07
C ARG A 288 -21.54 17.62 11.75
N LEU A 289 -20.42 17.19 11.17
CA LEU A 289 -19.08 17.48 11.72
C LEU A 289 -18.72 18.96 11.61
N ILE A 290 -19.07 19.61 10.50
CA ILE A 290 -18.87 21.05 10.33
C ILE A 290 -19.70 21.84 11.34
N ALA A 291 -20.98 21.48 11.53
CA ALA A 291 -21.85 22.09 12.52
C ALA A 291 -21.32 21.90 13.96
N SER A 292 -20.62 20.79 14.22
CA SER A 292 -19.93 20.53 15.49
C SER A 292 -18.57 21.25 15.63
N GLY A 293 -18.28 22.24 14.77
CA GLY A 293 -17.04 23.03 14.80
C GLY A 293 -15.77 22.29 14.35
N LYS A 294 -15.89 21.13 13.69
CA LYS A 294 -14.70 20.37 13.24
C LYS A 294 -14.10 21.00 11.97
N PRO A 295 -12.75 21.00 11.81
CA PRO A 295 -12.10 21.49 10.60
C PRO A 295 -12.54 20.76 9.33
N LYS A 296 -12.67 21.50 8.21
CA LYS A 296 -13.10 20.96 6.91
C LYS A 296 -12.32 19.71 6.46
N LYS A 297 -10.98 19.74 6.57
CA LYS A 297 -10.12 18.61 6.19
C LYS A 297 -10.39 17.37 7.03
N LEU A 298 -10.66 17.54 8.33
CA LEU A 298 -10.98 16.42 9.23
C LEU A 298 -12.32 15.80 8.83
N ALA A 299 -13.33 16.62 8.55
CA ALA A 299 -14.63 16.15 8.09
C ALA A 299 -14.52 15.34 6.79
N LEU A 300 -13.70 15.79 5.83
CA LEU A 300 -13.45 15.05 4.58
C LEU A 300 -12.75 13.70 4.80
N ILE A 301 -11.79 13.62 5.73
CA ILE A 301 -11.15 12.35 6.10
C ILE A 301 -12.18 11.39 6.73
N ALA A 302 -13.10 11.91 7.55
CA ALA A 302 -14.18 11.09 8.10
C ALA A 302 -15.12 10.57 7.01
N VAL A 303 -15.42 11.38 5.99
CA VAL A 303 -16.19 10.96 4.81
C VAL A 303 -15.44 9.90 4.00
N ALA A 304 -14.14 10.08 3.74
CA ALA A 304 -13.31 9.07 3.08
C ALA A 304 -13.34 7.72 3.83
N ASN A 305 -13.26 7.76 5.16
CA ASN A 305 -13.35 6.56 6.01
C ASN A 305 -14.74 5.91 5.93
N LYS A 306 -15.81 6.72 5.89
CA LYS A 306 -17.17 6.20 5.68
C LYS A 306 -17.33 5.54 4.31
N LEU A 307 -16.81 6.13 3.25
CA LEU A 307 -16.86 5.58 1.90
C LEU A 307 -16.14 4.22 1.80
N ILE A 308 -14.97 4.08 2.43
CA ILE A 308 -14.25 2.80 2.50
C ILE A 308 -15.03 1.74 3.28
N ARG A 309 -15.69 2.12 4.38
CA ARG A 309 -16.54 1.20 5.14
C ARG A 309 -17.77 0.75 4.35
N GLN A 310 -18.38 1.65 3.57
CA GLN A 310 -19.47 1.30 2.65
C GLN A 310 -18.99 0.29 1.60
N ALA A 311 -17.85 0.57 0.96
CA ALA A 311 -17.24 -0.35 -0.01
C ALA A 311 -16.94 -1.73 0.59
N PHE A 312 -16.41 -1.78 1.81
CA PHE A 312 -16.15 -3.03 2.53
C PHE A 312 -17.44 -3.81 2.78
N GLY A 313 -18.49 -3.16 3.29
CA GLY A 313 -19.77 -3.81 3.55
C GLY A 313 -20.45 -4.33 2.30
N ILE A 314 -20.41 -3.56 1.21
CA ILE A 314 -21.00 -3.95 -0.09
C ILE A 314 -20.30 -5.15 -0.69
N LEU A 315 -18.97 -5.15 -0.73
CA LEU A 315 -18.23 -6.30 -1.27
C LEU A 315 -18.37 -7.56 -0.41
N LYS A 316 -18.45 -7.43 0.92
CA LYS A 316 -18.66 -8.59 1.80
C LYS A 316 -20.09 -9.13 1.76
N SER A 317 -21.08 -8.26 1.56
CA SER A 317 -22.49 -8.68 1.47
C SER A 317 -22.90 -9.14 0.08
N GLY A 318 -22.17 -8.73 -0.97
CA GLY A 318 -22.54 -8.98 -2.37
C GLY A 318 -23.78 -8.20 -2.82
N LYS A 319 -24.28 -7.26 -2.01
CA LYS A 319 -25.49 -6.47 -2.31
C LYS A 319 -25.11 -5.06 -2.76
N PRO A 320 -25.81 -4.48 -3.76
CA PRO A 320 -25.55 -3.12 -4.21
C PRO A 320 -25.82 -2.10 -3.11
N TYR A 321 -25.27 -0.89 -3.29
CA TYR A 321 -25.49 0.22 -2.36
C TYR A 321 -26.97 0.57 -2.24
N ASP A 322 -27.44 0.56 -1.00
CA ASP A 322 -28.77 1.03 -0.63
C ASP A 322 -28.63 2.33 0.20
N PRO A 323 -29.20 3.46 -0.25
CA PRO A 323 -29.13 4.74 0.45
C PRO A 323 -29.81 4.72 1.82
N ASP A 324 -30.80 3.85 2.02
CA ASP A 324 -31.63 3.74 3.21
C ASP A 324 -31.26 2.54 4.08
N TYR A 325 -30.11 1.90 3.80
CA TYR A 325 -29.60 0.82 4.63
C TYR A 325 -29.31 1.29 6.05
N HIS A 326 -30.11 0.80 6.99
CA HIS A 326 -29.88 0.89 8.42
C HIS A 326 -29.34 -0.46 8.92
N ALA A 327 -28.08 -0.50 9.34
CA ALA A 327 -27.56 -1.68 10.05
C ALA A 327 -28.46 -1.92 11.27
N GLY A 328 -29.13 -3.07 11.30
CA GLY A 328 -30.25 -3.35 12.18
C GLY A 328 -30.16 -2.72 13.56
N LEU A 329 -31.06 -1.77 13.83
CA LEU A 329 -31.54 -1.50 15.18
C LEU A 329 -32.44 -2.68 15.59
N THR A 330 -31.88 -3.88 15.75
CA THR A 330 -32.47 -4.86 16.64
C THR A 330 -32.05 -4.48 18.05
N HIS A 331 -32.57 -3.36 18.55
CA HIS A 331 -32.86 -3.32 19.97
C HIS A 331 -33.91 -4.40 20.18
N SER A 332 -33.45 -5.51 20.77
CA SER A 332 -34.32 -6.41 21.50
C SER A 332 -35.21 -5.53 22.37
N ALA A 333 -36.47 -5.35 21.97
CA ALA A 333 -37.54 -5.04 22.90
C ALA A 333 -37.59 -6.24 23.86
N LYS A 334 -36.77 -6.16 24.91
CA LYS A 334 -36.90 -6.97 26.11
C LYS A 334 -37.44 -6.02 27.17
N ASN A 335 -38.73 -6.19 27.41
CA ASN A 335 -39.41 -6.10 28.70
C ASN A 335 -39.07 -4.90 29.59
N ALA A 336 -39.99 -3.94 29.63
CA ALA A 336 -40.76 -3.60 30.83
C ALA A 336 -42.05 -2.90 30.40
#